data_AF-A0A4Y3L2N8-F1
#
_entry.id   AF-A0A4Y3L2N8-F1
#
_cell.length_a   1.000
_cell.length_b   1.000
_cell.length_c   1.000
_cell.angle_alpha   90.00
_cell.angle_beta   90.00
_cell.angle_gamma   90.00
#
_symmetry.space_group_name_H-M   'P 1'
#
loop_
_entity.id
_entity.type
_entity.pdbx_description
1 polymer ?
#
loop_
_entity_poly.entity_id
_entity_poly.type
_entity_poly.pdbx_seq_one_letter_code
_entity_poly.pdbx_strand_id
1 'polypeptide(L)'
;MSAAGEVVPGLASRPRPAGRADRPARLGARAARAWRAVRWYVGALLGDDDHARYVAHLARTSPGATPLDVGEYWRERHAHTARHPGSRCC
;
A
#
# COMPACT_ATOMS: atom_id res chain seq x y z
N MET A 1 53.62 -33.71 -2.80
CA MET A 1 54.14 -32.34 -2.65
C MET A 1 53.42 -31.44 -3.64
N SER A 2 52.76 -30.40 -3.14
CA SER A 2 52.36 -29.14 -3.80
C SER A 2 51.53 -29.18 -5.10
N ALA A 3 50.46 -28.41 -5.27
CA ALA A 3 49.72 -27.52 -4.39
C ALA A 3 48.34 -27.33 -5.06
N ALA A 4 47.26 -27.54 -4.31
CA ALA A 4 45.93 -27.18 -4.77
C ALA A 4 45.86 -25.64 -4.80
N GLY A 5 45.79 -25.07 -6.01
CA GLY A 5 45.47 -23.66 -6.19
C GLY A 5 44.01 -23.43 -5.80
N GLU A 6 43.79 -22.98 -4.58
CA GLU A 6 42.48 -22.53 -4.09
C GLU A 6 42.09 -21.26 -4.83
N VAL A 7 41.10 -21.36 -5.72
CA VAL A 7 40.50 -20.21 -6.39
C VAL A 7 39.55 -19.56 -5.39
N VAL A 8 39.95 -18.43 -4.82
CA VAL A 8 39.15 -17.64 -3.88
C VAL A 8 37.89 -17.12 -4.60
N PRO A 9 36.65 -17.52 -4.26
CA PRO A 9 35.45 -16.88 -4.76
C PRO A 9 35.16 -15.70 -3.85
N GLY A 10 35.91 -14.62 -4.02
CA GLY A 10 35.93 -13.51 -3.08
C GLY A 10 36.13 -12.18 -3.76
N LEU A 11 35.10 -11.72 -4.48
CA LEU A 11 34.68 -10.32 -4.43
C LEU A 11 33.28 -10.21 -5.03
N ALA A 12 32.26 -10.46 -4.21
CA ALA A 12 30.94 -9.93 -4.50
C ALA A 12 31.10 -8.42 -4.70
N SER A 13 30.87 -7.95 -5.93
CA SER A 13 30.93 -6.56 -6.33
C SER A 13 30.08 -5.73 -5.38
N ARG A 14 30.71 -5.08 -4.39
CA ARG A 14 30.01 -4.11 -3.55
C ARG A 14 29.49 -3.02 -4.48
N PRO A 15 28.17 -2.76 -4.54
CA PRO A 15 27.66 -1.69 -5.37
C PRO A 15 28.36 -0.40 -4.94
N ARG A 16 29.06 0.23 -5.89
CA ARG A 16 29.76 1.49 -5.72
C ARG A 16 28.74 2.51 -5.17
N PRO A 17 28.97 3.20 -4.04
CA PRO A 17 28.01 4.17 -3.53
C PRO A 17 27.87 5.27 -4.57
N ALA A 18 26.72 5.31 -5.24
CA ALA A 18 26.45 6.25 -6.32
C ALA A 18 26.39 7.67 -5.73
N GLY A 19 27.49 8.40 -5.88
CA GLY A 19 27.59 9.81 -5.53
C GLY A 19 26.59 10.64 -6.33
N ARG A 20 25.95 11.59 -5.65
CA ARG A 20 25.05 12.65 -6.17
C ARG A 20 23.76 12.19 -6.90
N ALA A 21 23.78 11.18 -7.76
CA ALA A 21 22.62 10.66 -8.50
C ALA A 21 21.59 9.93 -7.60
N ASP A 22 22.03 9.41 -6.45
CA ASP A 22 21.16 8.77 -5.46
C ASP A 22 20.35 9.76 -4.61
N ARG A 23 20.73 11.05 -4.59
CA ARG A 23 20.05 12.06 -3.77
C ARG A 23 18.60 12.29 -4.21
N PRO A 24 18.28 12.55 -5.49
CA PRO A 24 16.90 12.71 -5.92
C PRO A 24 16.07 11.44 -5.71
N ALA A 25 16.64 10.26 -5.95
CA ALA A 25 15.96 8.98 -5.71
C ALA A 25 15.64 8.76 -4.22
N ARG A 26 16.58 9.07 -3.31
CA ARG A 26 16.38 8.98 -1.86
C ARG A 26 15.39 10.03 -1.33
N LEU A 27 15.39 11.25 -1.90
CA LEU A 27 14.40 12.28 -1.58
C LEU A 27 13.01 11.88 -2.06
N GLY A 28 12.88 11.36 -3.28
CA GLY A 28 11.63 10.81 -3.81
C GLY A 28 11.09 9.65 -2.97
N ALA A 29 11.94 8.71 -2.56
CA ALA A 29 11.53 7.60 -1.70
C ALA A 29 11.09 8.05 -0.29
N ARG A 30 11.68 9.11 0.26
CA ARG A 30 11.25 9.70 1.54
C ARG A 30 9.94 10.46 1.39
N ALA A 31 9.78 11.24 0.32
CA ALA A 31 8.54 11.95 0.01
C ALA A 31 7.38 10.97 -0.19
N ALA A 32 7.60 9.88 -0.94
CA ALA A 32 6.59 8.83 -1.13
C ALA A 32 6.18 8.16 0.19
N ARG A 33 7.14 7.88 1.09
CA ARG A 33 6.84 7.35 2.43
C ARG A 33 6.04 8.34 3.27
N ALA A 34 6.45 9.61 3.29
CA ALA A 34 5.76 10.66 4.03
C ALA A 34 4.32 10.83 3.53
N TRP A 35 4.12 10.88 2.21
CA TRP A 35 2.80 10.97 1.60
C TRP A 35 1.92 9.77 1.95
N ARG A 36 2.47 8.55 1.96
CA ARG A 36 1.74 7.35 2.37
C ARG A 36 1.32 7.40 3.84
N ALA A 37 2.18 7.93 4.72
CA ALA A 37 1.86 8.13 6.13
C ALA A 37 0.76 9.19 6.33
N VAL A 38 0.83 10.32 5.62
CA VAL A 38 -0.21 11.34 5.63
C VAL A 38 -1.53 10.77 5.14
N ARG A 39 -1.54 10.02 4.03
CA ARG A 39 -2.75 9.36 3.53
C ARG A 39 -3.34 8.37 4.52
N TRP A 40 -2.50 7.55 5.16
CA TRP A 40 -2.96 6.63 6.20
C TRP A 40 -3.58 7.41 7.37
N TYR A 41 -2.92 8.47 7.82
CA TYR A 41 -3.41 9.28 8.94
C TYR A 41 -4.74 9.98 8.63
N VAL A 42 -4.85 10.59 7.45
CA VAL A 42 -6.10 11.20 6.97
C VAL A 42 -7.19 10.15 6.82
N GLY A 43 -6.90 9.00 6.19
CA GLY A 43 -7.87 7.91 6.05
C GLY A 43 -8.31 7.31 7.39
N ALA A 44 -7.43 7.27 8.39
CA ALA A 44 -7.73 6.81 9.73
C ALA A 44 -8.58 7.82 10.52
N LEU A 45 -8.34 9.12 10.35
CA LEU A 45 -9.09 10.18 11.03
C LEU A 45 -10.46 10.45 10.42
N LEU A 46 -10.53 10.56 9.09
CA LEU A 46 -11.77 10.90 8.38
C LEU A 46 -12.64 9.67 8.11
N GLY A 47 -12.08 8.46 8.23
CA GLY A 47 -12.76 7.23 7.81
C GLY A 47 -12.79 7.04 6.29
N ASP A 48 -12.09 7.88 5.52
CA ASP A 48 -12.05 7.86 4.05
C ASP A 48 -11.44 6.59 3.43
N ASP A 49 -10.86 5.70 4.25
CA ASP A 49 -10.35 4.39 3.80
C ASP A 49 -11.45 3.31 3.70
N ASP A 50 -12.72 3.70 3.81
CA ASP A 50 -13.87 2.80 3.81
C ASP A 50 -13.98 1.97 2.52
N HIS A 51 -13.69 2.56 1.35
CA HIS A 51 -13.69 1.81 0.08
C HIS A 51 -12.58 0.76 0.05
N ALA A 52 -11.35 1.10 0.46
CA ALA A 52 -10.25 0.13 0.48
C ALA A 52 -10.53 -1.01 1.46
N ARG A 53 -11.13 -0.70 2.62
CA ARG A 53 -11.60 -1.70 3.59
C ARG A 53 -12.69 -2.59 2.98
N TYR A 54 -13.63 -2.02 2.23
CA TYR A 54 -14.66 -2.76 1.50
C TYR A 54 -14.03 -3.71 0.47
N VAL A 55 -13.09 -3.26 -0.35
CA VAL A 55 -12.40 -4.11 -1.33
C VAL A 55 -11.65 -5.24 -0.64
N ALA A 56 -10.93 -4.94 0.44
CA ALA A 56 -10.21 -5.96 1.21
C ALA A 56 -11.16 -6.96 1.86
N HIS A 57 -12.32 -6.52 2.34
CA HIS A 57 -13.36 -7.39 2.86
C HIS A 57 -13.94 -8.27 1.75
N LEU A 58 -14.30 -7.68 0.60
CA LEU A 58 -14.83 -8.38 -0.56
C LEU A 58 -13.86 -9.45 -1.08
N ALA A 59 -12.57 -9.13 -1.13
CA ALA A 59 -11.53 -10.08 -1.52
C ALA A 59 -11.44 -11.30 -0.57
N ARG A 60 -11.78 -11.11 0.71
CA ARG A 60 -11.82 -12.20 1.71
C ARG A 60 -13.13 -12.98 1.70
N THR A 61 -14.26 -12.31 1.53
CA THR A 61 -15.60 -12.93 1.63
C THR A 61 -16.10 -13.52 0.32
N SER A 62 -15.66 -12.97 -0.81
CA SER A 62 -16.16 -13.31 -2.14
C SER A 62 -15.03 -13.26 -3.17
N PRO A 63 -14.12 -14.24 -3.16
CA PRO A 63 -13.05 -14.32 -4.15
C PRO A 63 -13.66 -14.50 -5.55
N GLY A 64 -13.55 -13.46 -6.40
CA GLY A 64 -14.13 -13.45 -7.76
C GLY A 64 -15.26 -12.43 -7.97
N ALA A 65 -15.73 -11.78 -6.90
CA ALA A 65 -16.61 -10.62 -7.05
C ALA A 65 -15.80 -9.39 -7.48
N THR A 66 -16.22 -8.72 -8.55
CA THR A 66 -15.64 -7.46 -8.98
C THR A 66 -16.03 -6.36 -7.99
N PRO A 67 -15.06 -5.63 -7.39
CA PRO A 67 -15.38 -4.53 -6.50
C PRO A 67 -16.10 -3.39 -7.24
N LEU A 68 -17.05 -2.75 -6.57
CA LEU A 68 -17.67 -1.50 -7.03
C LEU A 68 -16.61 -0.42 -7.22
N ASP A 69 -16.80 0.44 -8.22
CA ASP A 69 -16.02 1.67 -8.33
C ASP A 69 -16.26 2.55 -7.09
N VAL A 70 -15.29 3.41 -6.78
CA VAL A 70 -15.34 4.29 -5.60
C VAL A 70 -16.64 5.11 -5.60
N GLY A 71 -17.06 5.65 -6.74
CA GLY A 71 -18.29 6.45 -6.82
C GLY A 71 -19.55 5.62 -6.61
N GLU A 72 -19.59 4.40 -7.16
CA GLU A 72 -20.71 3.46 -7.00
C GLU A 72 -20.86 2.99 -5.55
N TYR A 73 -19.74 2.69 -4.91
CA TYR A 73 -19.69 2.31 -3.51
C TYR A 73 -20.34 3.37 -2.60
N TRP A 74 -19.98 4.64 -2.79
CA TRP A 74 -20.57 5.72 -1.98
C TRP A 74 -22.06 5.90 -2.26
N ARG A 75 -22.49 5.80 -3.53
CA ARG A 75 -23.92 5.87 -3.89
C ARG A 75 -24.72 4.76 -3.21
N GLU A 76 -24.26 3.51 -3.31
CA GLU A 76 -24.97 2.37 -2.72
C GLU A 76 -24.97 2.46 -1.19
N ARG A 77 -23.87 2.89 -0.57
CA ARG A 77 -23.79 3.08 0.87
C ARG A 77 -24.76 4.14 1.38
N HIS A 78 -24.86 5.27 0.69
CA HIS A 78 -25.83 6.31 1.04
C HIS A 78 -27.27 5.84 0.79
N ALA A 79 -27.53 5.15 -0.32
CA ALA A 79 -28.83 4.57 -0.61
C ALA A 79 -29.25 3.54 0.45
N HIS A 80 -28.33 2.65 0.86
CA HIS A 80 -28.55 1.70 1.94
C HIS A 80 -28.91 2.41 3.26
N THR A 81 -28.19 3.48 3.59
CA THR A 81 -28.45 4.28 4.79
C THR A 81 -29.81 5.00 4.73
N ALA A 82 -30.18 5.50 3.55
CA ALA A 82 -31.48 6.13 3.33
C ALA A 82 -32.64 5.12 3.40
N ARG A 83 -32.44 3.88 2.94
CA ARG A 83 -33.42 2.78 3.01
C ARG A 83 -33.58 2.20 4.42
N HIS A 84 -32.57 2.31 5.29
CA HIS A 84 -32.57 1.74 6.64
C HIS A 84 -32.38 2.81 7.73
N PRO A 85 -33.29 3.79 7.86
CA PRO A 85 -33.15 4.89 8.81
C PRO A 85 -33.14 4.43 10.28
N GLY A 86 -33.73 3.27 10.59
CA GLY A 86 -33.81 2.70 11.95
C GLY A 86 -32.51 2.08 12.49
N SER A 87 -31.43 2.01 11.69
CA SER A 87 -30.10 1.59 12.16
C SER A 87 -29.35 2.66 12.98
N ARG A 88 -29.98 3.83 13.18
CA ARG A 88 -29.39 5.02 13.81
C ARG A 88 -29.71 5.16 15.30
N CYS A 89 -30.60 4.33 15.83
CA CYS A 89 -31.02 4.40 17.23
C CYS A 89 -30.54 3.15 18.00
N CYS A 90 -29.29 3.23 18.46
CA CYS A 90 -28.80 2.60 19.68
C CYS A 90 -27.85 3.59 20.35
#